data_AF-A0AAV0QZD8-F1
#
_entry.id   AF-A0AAV0QZD8-F1
#
_cell.length_a   1.000
_cell.length_b   1.000
_cell.length_c   1.000
_cell.angle_alpha   90.00
_cell.angle_beta   90.00
_cell.angle_gamma   90.00
#
_symmetry.space_group_name_H-M   'P 1'
#
loop_
_entity.id
_entity.type
_entity.pdbx_description
1 polymer ?
#
loop_
_entity_poly.entity_id
_entity_poly.type
_entity_poly.pdbx_seq_one_letter_code
_entity_poly.pdbx_strand_id
1 'polypeptide(L)'
;MIVMLYGFIFLLQAITFADFFLADILTSMSKVFSDLERSVCRMVHRQVATIAWFEADSICGSHSVAIPLVLVLPYLFRLFQCLRQYKDTRERTSLFNALKYSTAVPVIFLSALKYHVFPERWTNFYRPLWLLSSVLNSLYSFYWDVTRDWDLSGFTRIFKFNRPSIWSYILHGRKWVSSCSQMPKLILHRFFIRISSEIKITL
;
A
#
# COMPACT_ATOMS: atom_id res chain seq x y z
N MET A 1 4.57 -17.03 -10.83
CA MET A 1 3.68 -17.78 -11.75
C MET A 1 2.51 -18.46 -11.01
N ILE A 2 2.74 -19.19 -9.90
CA ILE A 2 1.65 -19.84 -9.13
C ILE A 2 0.64 -18.82 -8.56
N VAL A 3 1.12 -17.73 -7.95
CA VAL A 3 0.26 -16.63 -7.43
C VAL A 3 -0.57 -15.96 -8.54
N MET A 4 -0.02 -15.88 -9.75
CA MET A 4 -0.67 -15.31 -10.94
C MET A 4 -1.80 -16.20 -11.47
N LEU A 5 -1.56 -17.51 -11.52
CA LEU A 5 -2.55 -18.52 -11.89
C LEU A 5 -3.72 -18.54 -10.88
N TYR A 6 -3.41 -18.47 -9.58
CA TYR A 6 -4.43 -18.37 -8.54
C TYR A 6 -5.23 -17.06 -8.63
N GLY A 7 -4.58 -15.91 -8.90
CA GLY A 7 -5.24 -14.62 -9.08
C GLY A 7 -6.22 -14.58 -10.27
N PHE A 8 -5.89 -15.28 -11.36
CA PHE A 8 -6.77 -15.41 -12.52
C PHE A 8 -8.00 -16.30 -12.24
N ILE A 9 -7.82 -17.41 -11.54
CA ILE A 9 -8.93 -18.28 -11.09
C ILE A 9 -9.85 -17.53 -10.12
N PHE A 10 -9.26 -16.68 -9.27
CA PHE A 10 -9.97 -15.81 -8.31
C PHE A 10 -10.95 -14.83 -8.95
N LEU A 11 -10.65 -14.34 -10.15
CA LEU A 11 -11.50 -13.41 -10.88
C LEU A 11 -12.81 -14.07 -11.34
N LEU A 12 -12.86 -15.40 -11.39
CA LEU A 12 -14.00 -16.15 -11.94
C LEU A 12 -14.97 -16.65 -10.86
N GLN A 13 -14.54 -16.84 -9.61
CA GLN A 13 -15.35 -17.43 -8.54
C GLN A 13 -16.09 -16.42 -7.64
N ALA A 14 -17.11 -16.87 -6.90
CA ALA A 14 -17.75 -16.06 -5.85
C ALA A 14 -16.75 -15.75 -4.74
N ILE A 15 -16.71 -14.49 -4.30
CA ILE A 15 -15.70 -14.00 -3.36
C ILE A 15 -15.96 -14.59 -1.97
N THR A 16 -15.07 -15.48 -1.50
CA THR A 16 -15.11 -15.97 -0.12
C THR A 16 -14.32 -15.06 0.82
N PHE A 17 -14.50 -15.23 2.14
CA PHE A 17 -13.70 -14.49 3.12
C PHE A 17 -12.21 -14.87 3.04
N ALA A 18 -11.90 -16.15 2.84
CA ALA A 18 -10.53 -16.63 2.68
C ALA A 18 -9.83 -15.94 1.49
N ASP A 19 -10.60 -15.74 0.41
CA ASP A 19 -10.14 -15.06 -0.78
C ASP A 19 -9.80 -13.57 -0.49
N PHE A 20 -10.70 -12.87 0.19
CA PHE A 20 -10.45 -11.49 0.62
C PHE A 20 -9.19 -11.38 1.48
N PHE A 21 -9.03 -12.27 2.46
CA PHE A 21 -7.89 -12.27 3.38
C PHE A 21 -6.57 -12.59 2.68
N LEU A 22 -6.55 -13.59 1.80
CA LEU A 22 -5.37 -13.95 1.01
C LEU A 22 -4.91 -12.78 0.13
N ALA A 23 -5.85 -12.08 -0.51
CA ALA A 23 -5.54 -10.93 -1.35
C ALA A 23 -4.92 -9.78 -0.54
N ASP A 24 -5.39 -9.53 0.69
CA ASP A 24 -4.79 -8.54 1.58
C ASP A 24 -3.37 -8.95 2.02
N ILE A 25 -3.14 -10.23 2.30
CA ILE A 25 -1.77 -10.73 2.55
C ILE A 25 -0.88 -10.49 1.32
N LEU A 26 -1.35 -10.82 0.12
CA LEU A 26 -0.56 -10.64 -1.11
C LEU A 26 -0.20 -9.17 -1.36
N THR A 27 -1.12 -8.24 -1.14
CA THR A 27 -0.81 -6.81 -1.26
C THR A 27 0.22 -6.35 -0.23
N SER A 28 0.16 -6.87 1.00
CA SER A 28 1.15 -6.57 2.06
C SER A 28 2.54 -7.16 1.80
N MET A 29 2.62 -8.29 1.07
CA MET A 29 3.86 -8.98 0.73
C MET A 29 4.43 -8.59 -0.64
N SER A 30 3.77 -7.69 -1.38
CA SER A 30 4.19 -7.23 -2.71
C SER A 30 5.66 -6.79 -2.75
N LYS A 31 6.10 -6.02 -1.73
CA LYS A 31 7.50 -5.60 -1.59
C LYS A 31 8.46 -6.78 -1.36
N VAL A 32 8.06 -7.72 -0.51
CA VAL A 32 8.88 -8.92 -0.22
C VAL A 32 9.09 -9.73 -1.51
N PHE A 33 8.07 -9.86 -2.35
CA PHE A 33 8.19 -10.53 -3.64
C PHE A 33 9.12 -9.78 -4.61
N SER A 34 9.06 -8.45 -4.63
CA SER A 34 9.98 -7.62 -5.42
C SER A 34 11.44 -7.75 -4.95
N ASP A 35 11.69 -7.78 -3.65
CA ASP A 35 13.03 -7.93 -3.10
C ASP A 35 13.56 -9.36 -3.27
N LEU A 36 12.68 -10.36 -3.19
CA LEU A 36 12.99 -11.76 -3.48
C LEU A 36 13.39 -11.95 -4.94
N GLU A 37 12.66 -11.35 -5.89
CA GLU A 37 12.99 -11.43 -7.32
C GLU A 37 14.39 -10.88 -7.60
N ARG A 38 14.71 -9.67 -7.08
CA ARG A 38 16.05 -9.08 -7.19
C ARG A 38 17.12 -9.96 -6.56
N SER A 39 16.83 -10.57 -5.41
CA SER A 39 17.78 -11.43 -4.70
C SER A 39 18.03 -12.74 -5.46
N VAL A 40 16.98 -13.38 -5.96
CA VAL A 40 17.07 -14.61 -6.78
C VAL A 40 17.82 -14.33 -8.08
N CYS A 41 17.52 -13.23 -8.78
CA CYS A 41 18.21 -12.85 -10.00
C CYS A 41 19.72 -12.72 -9.76
N ARG A 42 20.13 -12.00 -8.70
CA ARG A 42 21.55 -11.85 -8.33
C ARG A 42 22.22 -13.17 -7.97
N MET A 43 21.50 -14.09 -7.30
CA MET A 43 22.02 -15.42 -6.98
C MET A 43 22.25 -16.26 -8.24
N VAL A 44 21.32 -16.26 -9.19
CA VAL A 44 21.43 -17.01 -10.45
C VAL A 44 22.59 -16.50 -11.31
N HIS A 45 22.78 -15.18 -11.37
CA HIS A 45 23.86 -14.55 -12.13
C HIS A 45 25.22 -14.56 -11.41
N ARG A 46 25.33 -15.21 -10.24
CA ARG A 46 26.55 -15.29 -9.41
C ARG A 46 27.13 -13.91 -9.03
N GLN A 47 26.28 -12.90 -8.88
CA GLN A 47 26.65 -11.52 -8.53
C GLN A 47 26.64 -11.27 -7.01
N VAL A 48 27.04 -12.27 -6.23
CA VAL A 48 27.11 -12.16 -4.77
C VAL A 48 28.52 -11.71 -4.39
N ALA A 49 28.64 -10.47 -3.89
CA ALA A 49 29.87 -9.89 -3.32
C ALA A 49 31.04 -9.56 -4.28
N THR A 50 30.78 -9.19 -5.53
CA THR A 50 31.80 -8.68 -6.48
C THR A 50 31.62 -7.18 -6.78
N ILE A 51 32.67 -6.49 -7.27
CA ILE A 51 32.64 -5.06 -7.68
C ILE A 51 31.59 -4.80 -8.77
N ALA A 52 31.15 -5.84 -9.49
CA ALA A 52 30.00 -5.83 -10.38
C ALA A 52 28.64 -5.58 -9.67
N TRP A 53 28.62 -5.38 -8.34
CA TRP A 53 27.44 -4.98 -7.58
C TRP A 53 26.76 -3.73 -8.15
N PHE A 54 27.53 -2.78 -8.69
CA PHE A 54 27.03 -1.57 -9.34
C PHE A 54 26.68 -1.78 -10.83
N GLU A 55 27.35 -2.71 -11.51
CA GLU A 55 27.11 -3.01 -12.93
C GLU A 55 25.90 -3.95 -13.15
N ALA A 56 25.58 -4.76 -12.13
CA ALA A 56 24.50 -5.73 -12.09
C ALA A 56 23.09 -5.12 -12.18
N ASP A 57 22.96 -3.83 -11.89
CA ASP A 57 21.69 -3.09 -12.03
C ASP A 57 21.19 -3.04 -13.48
N SER A 58 22.05 -3.36 -14.46
CA SER A 58 21.69 -3.45 -15.87
C SER A 58 20.97 -4.75 -16.26
N ILE A 59 21.26 -5.88 -15.61
CA ILE A 59 20.73 -7.23 -15.97
C ILE A 59 19.60 -7.65 -15.02
N CYS A 60 19.82 -7.49 -13.71
CA CYS A 60 18.90 -7.89 -12.64
C CYS A 60 18.30 -6.68 -11.89
N GLY A 61 18.49 -5.48 -12.43
CA GLY A 61 18.08 -4.24 -11.78
C GLY A 61 16.87 -3.57 -12.42
N SER A 62 16.73 -2.30 -12.07
CA SER A 62 15.50 -1.53 -12.17
C SER A 62 14.93 -1.29 -13.58
N HIS A 63 15.62 -1.72 -14.63
CA HIS A 63 15.12 -1.75 -16.01
C HIS A 63 14.23 -2.96 -16.32
N SER A 64 14.17 -3.96 -15.44
CA SER A 64 13.30 -5.12 -15.60
C SER A 64 11.83 -4.74 -15.38
N VAL A 65 11.02 -4.89 -16.43
CA VAL A 65 9.55 -4.72 -16.39
C VAL A 65 8.89 -5.76 -15.47
N ALA A 66 9.58 -6.85 -15.14
CA ALA A 66 9.05 -7.90 -14.25
C ALA A 66 8.81 -7.40 -12.83
N ILE A 67 9.66 -6.50 -12.32
CA ILE A 67 9.57 -5.95 -10.96
C ILE A 67 8.25 -5.17 -10.74
N PRO A 68 7.95 -4.12 -11.54
CA PRO A 68 6.71 -3.38 -11.38
C PRO A 68 5.47 -4.22 -11.68
N LEU A 69 5.57 -5.24 -12.55
CA LEU A 69 4.48 -6.19 -12.77
C LEU A 69 4.18 -6.99 -11.49
N VAL A 70 5.18 -7.62 -10.88
CA VAL A 70 5.01 -8.40 -9.63
C VAL A 70 4.43 -7.53 -8.51
N LEU A 71 4.81 -6.24 -8.47
CA LEU A 71 4.27 -5.28 -7.52
C LEU A 71 2.82 -4.91 -7.81
N VAL A 72 2.45 -4.59 -9.05
CA VAL A 72 1.13 -4.04 -9.39
C VAL A 72 0.02 -5.10 -9.41
N LEU A 73 0.36 -6.33 -9.78
CA LEU A 73 -0.58 -7.44 -9.94
C LEU A 73 -1.47 -7.70 -8.70
N PRO A 74 -0.94 -7.83 -7.46
CA PRO A 74 -1.79 -8.04 -6.28
C PRO A 74 -2.77 -6.87 -6.06
N TYR A 75 -2.38 -5.63 -6.36
CA TYR A 75 -3.27 -4.47 -6.27
C TYR A 75 -4.37 -4.51 -7.32
N LEU A 76 -4.07 -4.93 -8.55
CA LEU A 76 -5.06 -5.08 -9.61
C LEU A 76 -6.07 -6.19 -9.30
N PHE A 77 -5.62 -7.35 -8.82
CA PHE A 77 -6.53 -8.43 -8.41
C PHE A 77 -7.48 -7.94 -7.32
N ARG A 78 -6.96 -7.20 -6.34
CA ARG A 78 -7.78 -6.64 -5.26
C ARG A 78 -8.78 -5.61 -5.76
N LEU A 79 -8.36 -4.72 -6.65
CA LEU A 79 -9.22 -3.73 -7.30
C LEU A 79 -10.41 -4.41 -8.00
N PHE A 80 -10.14 -5.41 -8.84
CA PHE A 80 -11.20 -6.11 -9.58
C PHE A 80 -12.13 -6.91 -8.65
N GLN A 81 -11.61 -7.52 -7.58
CA GLN A 81 -12.43 -8.17 -6.57
C GLN A 81 -13.37 -7.17 -5.89
N CYS A 82 -12.87 -6.01 -5.48
CA CYS A 82 -13.69 -4.98 -4.84
C CYS A 82 -14.77 -4.42 -5.79
N LEU A 83 -14.44 -4.26 -7.08
CA LEU A 83 -15.42 -3.84 -8.11
C LEU A 83 -16.49 -4.91 -8.35
N ARG A 84 -16.11 -6.19 -8.38
CA ARG A 84 -17.06 -7.30 -8.51
C ARG A 84 -17.95 -7.41 -7.28
N GLN A 85 -17.38 -7.35 -6.08
CA GLN A 85 -18.15 -7.31 -4.83
C GLN A 85 -19.16 -6.16 -4.85
N TYR A 86 -18.75 -4.97 -5.31
CA TYR A 86 -19.67 -3.85 -5.46
C TYR A 86 -20.79 -4.12 -6.47
N LYS A 87 -20.50 -4.80 -7.58
CA LYS A 87 -21.52 -5.21 -8.56
C LYS A 87 -22.54 -6.17 -7.95
N ASP A 88 -22.08 -7.12 -7.13
CA ASP A 88 -22.90 -8.19 -6.56
C ASP A 88 -23.70 -7.73 -5.32
N THR A 89 -23.07 -7.01 -4.39
CA THR A 89 -23.71 -6.58 -3.12
C THR A 89 -24.22 -5.13 -3.13
N ARG A 90 -23.79 -4.30 -4.10
CA ARG A 90 -24.06 -2.85 -4.16
C ARG A 90 -23.56 -2.05 -2.95
N GLU A 91 -22.67 -2.62 -2.13
CA GLU A 91 -22.20 -1.96 -0.92
C GLU A 91 -21.15 -0.88 -1.21
N ARG A 92 -21.40 0.37 -0.78
CA ARG A 92 -20.49 1.51 -1.03
C ARG A 92 -19.09 1.32 -0.44
N THR A 93 -18.93 0.55 0.63
CA THR A 93 -17.62 0.26 1.24
C THR A 93 -16.69 -0.46 0.28
N SER A 94 -17.20 -1.39 -0.53
CA SER A 94 -16.41 -2.10 -1.54
C SER A 94 -15.88 -1.15 -2.61
N LEU A 95 -16.65 -0.13 -2.99
CA LEU A 95 -16.20 0.89 -3.95
C LEU A 95 -15.08 1.76 -3.38
N PHE A 96 -15.19 2.18 -2.11
CA PHE A 96 -14.12 2.93 -1.48
C PHE A 96 -12.85 2.09 -1.28
N ASN A 97 -12.97 0.79 -1.03
CA ASN A 97 -11.83 -0.12 -1.07
C ASN A 97 -11.22 -0.22 -2.47
N ALA A 98 -12.05 -0.35 -3.52
CA ALA A 98 -11.55 -0.34 -4.90
C ALA A 98 -10.77 0.95 -5.20
N LEU A 99 -11.27 2.10 -4.76
CA LEU A 99 -10.59 3.39 -4.91
C LEU A 99 -9.23 3.40 -4.18
N LYS A 100 -9.15 2.83 -2.97
CA LYS A 100 -7.89 2.66 -2.22
C LYS A 100 -6.81 1.95 -3.02
N TYR A 101 -7.14 0.82 -3.64
CA TYR A 101 -6.16 0.04 -4.40
C TYR A 101 -5.88 0.69 -5.77
N SER A 102 -6.84 1.43 -6.33
CA SER A 102 -6.64 2.18 -7.58
C SER A 102 -5.59 3.28 -7.45
N THR A 103 -5.50 3.96 -6.30
CA THR A 103 -4.53 5.05 -6.10
C THR A 103 -3.08 4.56 -6.03
N ALA A 104 -2.85 3.28 -5.72
CA ALA A 104 -1.53 2.67 -5.72
C ALA A 104 -1.01 2.34 -7.12
N VAL A 105 -1.91 2.06 -8.08
CA VAL A 105 -1.53 1.63 -9.45
C VAL A 105 -0.74 2.70 -10.21
N PRO A 106 -1.16 3.99 -10.25
CA PRO A 106 -0.40 5.05 -10.91
C PRO A 106 1.00 5.26 -10.29
N VAL A 107 1.13 5.08 -8.98
CA VAL A 107 2.43 5.20 -8.29
C VAL A 107 3.39 4.16 -8.84
N ILE A 108 2.99 2.88 -8.85
CA ILE A 108 3.82 1.76 -9.32
C ILE A 108 4.16 1.91 -10.82
N PHE A 109 3.18 2.32 -11.64
CA PHE A 109 3.39 2.50 -13.07
C PHE A 109 4.35 3.65 -13.39
N LEU A 110 4.19 4.81 -12.74
CA LEU A 110 5.10 5.94 -12.91
C LEU A 110 6.50 5.62 -12.37
N SER A 111 6.59 4.84 -11.29
CA SER A 111 7.87 4.32 -10.79
C SER A 111 8.60 3.45 -11.81
N ALA A 112 7.88 2.62 -12.57
CA ALA A 112 8.45 1.82 -13.65
C ALA A 112 8.93 2.68 -14.82
N LEU A 113 8.14 3.69 -15.19
CA LEU A 113 8.46 4.60 -16.30
C LEU A 113 9.75 5.38 -16.10
N LYS A 114 10.16 5.62 -14.86
CA LYS A 114 11.45 6.27 -14.52
C LYS A 114 12.63 5.71 -15.31
N TYR A 115 12.66 4.39 -15.53
CA TYR A 115 13.78 3.68 -16.14
C TYR A 115 13.71 3.59 -17.67
N HIS A 116 12.59 4.00 -18.27
CA HIS A 116 12.36 3.95 -19.72
C HIS A 116 12.27 5.35 -20.36
N VAL A 117 12.27 6.41 -19.55
CA VAL A 117 12.09 7.79 -20.01
C VAL A 117 13.39 8.57 -19.83
N PHE A 118 13.69 9.46 -20.79
CA PHE A 118 14.83 10.37 -20.70
C PHE A 118 14.77 11.24 -19.42
N PRO A 119 15.92 11.47 -18.75
CA PRO A 119 15.99 12.13 -17.44
C PRO A 119 15.38 13.54 -17.41
N GLU A 120 15.44 14.28 -18.52
CA GLU A 120 14.85 15.63 -18.64
C GLU A 120 13.32 15.58 -18.60
N ARG A 121 12.70 14.63 -19.32
CA ARG A 121 11.24 14.47 -19.31
C ARG A 121 10.74 13.87 -17.99
N TRP A 122 11.54 12.98 -17.38
CA TRP A 122 11.27 12.48 -16.03
C TRP A 122 11.17 13.61 -15.01
N THR A 123 12.19 14.46 -14.94
CA THR A 123 12.30 15.50 -13.91
C THR A 123 11.20 16.56 -14.04
N ASN A 124 10.85 16.93 -15.28
CA ASN A 124 9.91 18.02 -15.55
C ASN A 124 8.43 17.59 -15.52
N PHE A 125 8.11 16.37 -15.96
CA PHE A 125 6.71 15.96 -16.15
C PHE A 125 6.30 14.78 -15.27
N TYR A 126 7.05 13.67 -15.34
CA TYR A 126 6.65 12.43 -14.67
C TYR A 126 6.90 12.45 -13.17
N ARG A 127 7.98 13.11 -12.71
CA ARG A 127 8.33 13.20 -11.29
C ARG A 127 7.28 13.97 -10.49
N PRO A 128 6.76 15.14 -10.92
CA PRO A 128 5.61 15.78 -10.25
C PRO A 128 4.36 14.91 -10.22
N LEU A 129 4.02 14.23 -11.31
CA LEU A 129 2.87 13.32 -11.37
C LEU A 129 3.01 12.14 -10.42
N TRP A 130 4.22 11.57 -10.33
CA TRP A 130 4.54 10.49 -9.42
C TRP A 130 4.44 10.94 -7.96
N LEU A 131 4.97 12.13 -7.64
CA LEU A 131 4.83 12.73 -6.31
C LEU A 131 3.36 12.96 -5.94
N LEU A 132 2.58 13.55 -6.84
CA LEU A 132 1.16 13.79 -6.64
C LEU A 132 0.41 12.47 -6.39
N SER A 133 0.65 11.46 -7.22
CA SER A 133 0.05 10.13 -7.07
C SER A 133 0.42 9.49 -5.72
N SER A 134 1.69 9.63 -5.31
CA SER A 134 2.20 9.08 -4.04
C SER A 134 1.57 9.77 -2.83
N VAL A 135 1.40 11.08 -2.90
CA VAL A 135 0.72 11.88 -1.87
C VAL A 135 -0.75 11.49 -1.78
N LEU A 136 -1.46 11.41 -2.91
CA LEU A 136 -2.87 11.00 -2.94
C LEU A 136 -3.09 9.60 -2.36
N ASN A 137 -2.27 8.62 -2.77
CA ASN A 137 -2.34 7.25 -2.26
C ASN A 137 -2.12 7.18 -0.74
N SER A 138 -1.16 7.96 -0.24
CA SER A 138 -0.81 7.98 1.17
C SER A 138 -1.85 8.71 2.01
N LEU A 139 -2.38 9.84 1.52
CA LEU A 139 -3.48 10.58 2.16
C LEU A 139 -4.76 9.74 2.22
N TYR A 140 -5.09 9.03 1.14
CA TYR A 140 -6.26 8.16 1.10
C TYR A 140 -6.11 7.00 2.09
N SER A 141 -4.94 6.34 2.11
CA SER A 141 -4.65 5.27 3.06
C SER A 141 -4.72 5.76 4.50
N PHE A 142 -4.16 6.95 4.78
CA PHE A 142 -4.24 7.59 6.09
C PHE A 142 -5.69 7.88 6.50
N TYR A 143 -6.48 8.45 5.59
CA TYR A 143 -7.90 8.71 5.82
C TYR A 143 -8.66 7.41 6.15
N TRP A 144 -8.37 6.33 5.42
CA TRP A 144 -8.96 5.02 5.65
C TRP A 144 -8.62 4.47 7.04
N ASP A 145 -7.34 4.47 7.41
CA ASP A 145 -6.88 3.96 8.71
C ASP A 145 -7.55 4.74 9.87
N VAL A 146 -7.67 6.06 9.75
CA VAL A 146 -8.29 6.95 10.77
C VAL A 146 -9.80 6.74 10.90
N THR A 147 -10.52 6.63 9.78
CA THR A 147 -11.98 6.65 9.78
C THR A 147 -12.62 5.27 9.84
N ARG A 148 -12.02 4.27 9.21
CA ARG A 148 -12.58 2.92 9.10
C ARG A 148 -11.94 1.96 10.09
N ASP A 149 -10.61 1.95 10.15
CA ASP A 149 -9.93 0.95 10.97
C ASP A 149 -9.90 1.37 12.45
N TRP A 150 -9.77 2.67 12.72
CA TRP A 150 -9.61 3.19 14.09
C TRP A 150 -10.87 3.89 14.65
N ASP A 151 -11.93 3.97 13.85
CA ASP A 151 -13.24 4.56 14.18
C ASP A 151 -13.19 5.73 15.19
N LEU A 152 -12.41 6.75 14.86
CA LEU A 152 -12.26 7.96 15.69
C LEU A 152 -13.55 8.80 15.77
N SER A 153 -14.62 8.37 15.11
CA SER A 153 -16.00 8.88 15.25
C SER A 153 -16.46 8.87 16.71
N GLY A 154 -15.99 7.92 17.52
CA GLY A 154 -16.26 7.86 18.97
C GLY A 154 -15.70 9.07 19.76
N PHE A 155 -14.59 9.68 19.32
CA PHE A 155 -13.99 10.82 20.02
C PHE A 155 -14.87 12.07 19.98
N THR A 156 -15.59 12.31 18.88
CA THR A 156 -16.54 13.43 18.81
C THR A 156 -17.76 13.24 19.72
N ARG A 157 -18.10 12.00 20.09
CA ARG A 157 -19.17 11.71 21.07
C ARG A 157 -18.67 11.86 22.52
N ILE A 158 -17.42 11.50 22.80
CA ILE A 158 -16.78 11.66 24.12
C ILE A 158 -16.59 13.15 24.48
N PHE A 159 -16.22 13.99 23.51
CA PHE A 159 -16.12 15.44 23.72
C PHE A 159 -17.47 16.18 23.80
N LYS A 160 -18.59 15.47 23.62
CA LYS A 160 -19.96 16.01 23.74
C LYS A 160 -20.60 15.73 25.11
N PHE A 161 -19.81 15.51 26.16
CA PHE A 161 -20.32 15.42 27.53
C PHE A 161 -20.62 16.83 28.07
N ASN A 162 -21.89 17.23 27.97
CA ASN A 162 -22.39 18.55 28.39
C ASN A 162 -22.51 18.73 29.92
N ARG A 163 -21.89 17.87 30.74
CA ARG A 163 -21.74 17.97 32.21
C ARG A 163 -20.59 17.07 32.68
N PRO A 164 -19.42 17.59 33.09
CA PRO A 164 -18.41 16.74 33.73
C PRO A 164 -18.85 16.43 35.17
N SER A 165 -19.07 15.16 35.49
CA SER A 165 -19.25 14.70 36.88
C SER A 165 -17.91 14.16 37.41
N ILE A 166 -17.64 14.32 38.70
CA ILE A 166 -16.39 13.91 39.36
C ILE A 166 -16.00 12.44 39.07
N TRP A 167 -16.99 11.58 38.82
CA TRP A 167 -16.81 10.18 38.44
C TRP A 167 -16.16 9.97 37.07
N SER A 168 -16.33 10.88 36.10
CA SER A 168 -15.67 10.77 34.79
C SER A 168 -14.15 11.01 34.89
N TYR A 169 -13.70 11.85 35.82
CA TYR A 169 -12.28 12.09 36.08
C TYR A 169 -11.58 10.87 36.70
N ILE A 170 -12.29 10.13 37.56
CA ILE A 170 -11.75 8.94 38.23
C ILE A 170 -11.71 7.74 37.28
N LEU A 171 -12.74 7.57 36.43
CA LEU A 171 -12.80 6.47 35.44
C LEU A 171 -11.82 6.64 34.25
N HIS A 172 -11.45 7.88 33.89
CA HIS A 172 -10.45 8.13 32.83
C HIS A 172 -8.99 8.13 33.34
N GLY A 173 -8.78 7.67 34.58
CA GLY A 173 -7.47 7.49 35.18
C GLY A 173 -6.64 6.40 34.50
N ARG A 174 -5.66 6.83 33.70
CA ARG A 174 -4.35 6.18 33.52
C ARG A 174 -4.32 4.85 32.73
N LYS A 175 -4.45 4.94 31.40
CA LYS A 175 -3.66 4.18 30.38
C LYS A 175 -4.11 4.54 28.96
N TRP A 176 -5.42 4.72 28.76
CA TRP A 176 -6.01 5.03 27.45
C TRP A 176 -5.64 6.42 26.94
N VAL A 177 -5.55 7.43 27.80
CA VAL A 177 -5.19 8.81 27.40
C VAL A 177 -3.73 8.92 26.95
N SER A 178 -2.81 8.19 27.59
CA SER A 178 -1.40 8.10 27.17
C SER A 178 -1.19 7.27 25.90
N SER A 179 -1.98 6.21 25.72
CA SER A 179 -1.99 5.44 24.47
C SER A 179 -2.59 6.25 23.30
N CYS A 180 -3.61 7.06 23.58
CA CYS A 180 -4.25 7.92 22.60
C CYS A 180 -3.36 9.10 22.16
N SER A 181 -2.51 9.65 23.03
CA SER A 181 -1.54 10.69 22.65
C SER A 181 -0.35 10.16 21.82
N GLN A 182 -0.08 8.85 21.86
CA GLN A 182 0.85 8.17 20.97
C GLN A 182 0.22 7.81 19.62
N MET A 183 -1.10 7.78 19.53
CA MET A 183 -1.87 7.41 18.34
C MET A 183 -1.56 8.32 17.13
N PRO A 184 -1.56 9.68 17.24
CA PRO A 184 -1.13 10.56 16.15
C PRO A 184 0.30 10.31 15.70
N LYS A 185 1.21 10.04 16.63
CA LYS A 185 2.63 9.74 16.32
C LYS A 185 2.76 8.41 15.60
N LEU A 186 2.01 7.40 15.99
CA LEU A 186 2.01 6.08 15.35
C LEU A 186 1.42 6.14 13.93
N ILE A 187 0.38 6.97 13.71
CA ILE A 187 -0.21 7.18 12.38
C ILE A 187 0.77 7.95 11.50
N LEU A 188 1.36 9.04 12.00
CA LEU A 188 2.38 9.78 11.26
C LEU A 188 3.57 8.87 10.91
N HIS A 189 4.00 8.03 11.84
CA HIS A 189 5.08 7.07 11.63
C HIS A 189 4.72 6.01 10.58
N ARG A 190 3.49 5.47 10.59
CA ARG A 190 3.00 4.55 9.53
C ARG A 190 2.90 5.25 8.18
N PHE A 191 2.46 6.51 8.13
CA PHE A 191 2.44 7.33 6.93
C PHE A 191 3.85 7.55 6.37
N PHE A 192 4.82 7.92 7.24
CA PHE A 192 6.22 8.11 6.86
C PHE A 192 6.90 6.80 6.43
N ILE A 193 6.65 5.68 7.11
CA ILE A 193 7.14 4.36 6.71
C ILE A 193 6.58 3.99 5.34
N ARG A 194 5.29 4.26 5.08
CA ARG A 194 4.66 3.93 3.80
C ARG A 194 5.25 4.77 2.68
N ILE A 195 5.31 6.08 2.84
CA ILE A 195 6.01 7.01 1.92
C ILE A 195 7.46 6.55 1.67
N SER A 196 8.23 6.25 2.73
CA SER A 196 9.61 5.79 2.61
C SER A 196 9.72 4.44 1.90
N SER A 197 8.75 3.54 2.13
CA SER A 197 8.71 2.22 1.48
C SER A 197 8.37 2.30 0.00
N GLU A 198 7.46 3.19 -0.40
CA GLU A 198 7.07 3.48 -1.80
C GLU A 198 8.20 4.20 -2.56
N ILE A 199 8.86 5.15 -1.89
CA ILE A 199 10.05 5.82 -2.42
C ILE A 199 11.20 4.81 -2.61
N LYS A 200 11.44 3.90 -1.65
CA LYS A 200 12.44 2.83 -1.75
C LYS A 200 12.08 1.69 -2.70
N ILE A 201 10.82 1.55 -3.09
CA ILE A 201 10.41 0.63 -4.17
C ILE A 201 10.81 1.21 -5.53
N THR A 202 10.90 2.54 -5.62
CA THR A 202 11.10 3.29 -6.87
C THR A 202 12.54 3.74 -7.12
N LEU A 203 13.33 3.91 -6.05
CA LEU A 203 14.78 4.09 -6.09
C LEU A 203 15.49 2.75 -6.22
#